data_AF-A0A967HHJ7-F1
#
_entry.id   AF-A0A967HHJ7-F1
#
_cell.length_a   1.000
_cell.length_b   1.000
_cell.length_c   1.000
_cell.angle_alpha   90.00
_cell.angle_beta   90.00
_cell.angle_gamma   90.00
#
_symmetry.space_group_name_H-M   'P 1'
#
loop_
_entity.id
_entity.type
_entity.pdbx_description
1 polymer ?
#
loop_
_entity_poly.entity_id
_entity_poly.type
_entity_poly.pdbx_seq_one_letter_code
_entity_poly.pdbx_strand_id
1 'polypeptide(L)'
;SLLFAFEESREQLVRNAAAWGFDFPGWEEEGLIRIVPQYPHSLTLEDHLVVMKDTIDEYEPTRVAVDSLSALERASSVRSFREFVINLTATIKHREITGLFTANTPTLTGGSSITEQHISTLTDSIILLRYVESFGEMRRGIAVLKMRGSQHDPAIREYEIDGDGMHIGEPLRNVHGILWGSPTHVDPELAAKFERAGAAQAG
;
A
#
# COMPACT_ATOMS: atom_id res chain seq x y z
N SER A 1 -17.06 6.36 0.87
CA SER A 1 -15.72 5.88 1.26
C SER A 1 -15.31 6.50 2.58
N LEU A 2 -14.56 5.79 3.42
CA LEU A 2 -14.08 6.27 4.71
C LEU A 2 -12.55 6.22 4.74
N LEU A 3 -11.89 7.31 5.12
CA LEU A 3 -10.43 7.40 5.24
C LEU A 3 -10.07 7.67 6.69
N PHE A 4 -9.41 6.72 7.34
CA PHE A 4 -8.76 6.92 8.63
C PHE A 4 -7.31 7.33 8.41
N ALA A 5 -6.97 8.56 8.80
CA ALA A 5 -5.65 9.13 8.60
C ALA A 5 -4.93 9.33 9.93
N PHE A 6 -3.76 8.72 10.05
CA PHE A 6 -2.92 8.67 11.25
C PHE A 6 -1.62 9.46 11.13
N GLU A 7 -1.27 9.93 9.95
CA GLU A 7 -0.01 10.66 9.71
C GLU A 7 -0.21 12.13 9.31
N GLU A 8 -1.29 12.44 8.58
CA GLU A 8 -1.54 13.77 8.02
C GLU A 8 -2.81 14.41 8.61
N SER A 9 -2.80 15.75 8.75
CA SER A 9 -4.02 16.48 9.12
C SER A 9 -5.02 16.53 7.97
N ARG A 10 -6.29 16.83 8.27
CA ARG A 10 -7.32 17.00 7.23
C ARG A 10 -6.94 18.09 6.24
N GLU A 11 -6.41 19.22 6.70
CA GLU A 11 -6.02 20.34 5.84
C GLU A 11 -4.91 19.94 4.87
N GLN A 12 -3.97 19.12 5.34
CA GLN A 12 -2.87 18.63 4.52
C GLN A 12 -3.36 17.61 3.48
N LEU A 13 -4.24 16.68 3.86
CA LEU A 13 -4.85 15.72 2.93
C LEU A 13 -5.67 16.43 1.84
N VAL A 14 -6.51 17.39 2.22
CA VAL A 14 -7.30 18.19 1.27
C VAL A 14 -6.38 18.94 0.30
N ARG A 15 -5.32 19.58 0.81
CA ARG A 15 -4.36 20.30 -0.04
C ARG A 15 -3.63 19.37 -1.01
N ASN A 16 -3.17 18.22 -0.55
CA ASN A 16 -2.44 17.25 -1.38
C ASN A 16 -3.36 16.62 -2.44
N ALA A 17 -4.59 16.28 -2.05
CA ALA A 17 -5.61 15.79 -2.97
C ALA A 17 -5.96 16.81 -4.06
N ALA A 18 -6.08 18.10 -3.70
CA ALA A 18 -6.33 19.17 -4.66
C ALA A 18 -5.19 19.34 -5.67
N ALA A 19 -3.93 19.06 -5.29
CA ALA A 19 -2.80 19.09 -6.21
C ALA A 19 -2.88 18.00 -7.31
N TRP A 20 -3.69 16.97 -7.10
CA TRP A 20 -4.01 15.91 -8.07
C TRP A 20 -5.42 16.05 -8.67
N GLY A 21 -6.07 17.21 -8.51
CA GLY A 21 -7.39 17.49 -9.07
C GLY A 21 -8.58 16.88 -8.31
N PHE A 22 -8.38 16.38 -7.09
CA PHE A 22 -9.46 15.84 -6.26
C PHE A 22 -10.07 16.88 -5.32
N ASP A 23 -11.39 17.02 -5.35
CA ASP A 23 -12.16 17.91 -4.48
C ASP A 23 -12.72 17.15 -3.26
N PHE A 24 -11.85 16.84 -2.30
CA PHE A 24 -12.26 16.19 -1.06
C PHE A 24 -13.35 16.96 -0.30
N PRO A 25 -13.29 18.31 -0.14
CA PRO A 25 -14.35 19.07 0.48
C PRO A 25 -15.72 18.87 -0.19
N GLY A 26 -15.81 19.00 -1.51
CA GLY A 26 -17.06 18.75 -2.25
C GLY A 26 -17.55 17.32 -2.06
N TRP A 27 -16.65 16.34 -2.09
CA TRP A 27 -16.98 14.93 -1.85
C TRP A 27 -17.45 14.63 -0.43
N GLU A 28 -16.99 15.38 0.58
CA GLU A 28 -17.51 15.27 1.95
C GLU A 28 -18.92 15.85 2.06
N GLU A 29 -19.20 16.98 1.40
CA GLU A 29 -20.54 17.58 1.34
C GLU A 29 -21.55 16.66 0.63
N GLU A 30 -21.10 15.95 -0.42
CA GLU A 30 -21.91 14.97 -1.14
C GLU A 30 -22.02 13.61 -0.43
N GLY A 31 -21.31 13.40 0.69
CA GLY A 31 -21.28 12.13 1.41
C GLY A 31 -20.55 10.99 0.67
N LEU A 32 -19.70 11.32 -0.29
CA LEU A 32 -18.89 10.35 -1.04
C LEU A 32 -17.65 9.91 -0.27
N ILE A 33 -17.09 10.80 0.55
CA ILE A 33 -15.95 10.51 1.42
C ILE A 33 -16.19 11.08 2.83
N ARG A 34 -15.61 10.45 3.84
CA ARG A 34 -15.46 11.01 5.19
C ARG A 34 -14.01 10.82 5.61
N ILE A 35 -13.34 11.90 6.00
CA ILE A 35 -11.93 11.86 6.44
C ILE A 35 -11.89 11.96 7.96
N VAL A 36 -11.23 11.01 8.60
CA VAL A 36 -11.13 10.88 10.06
C VAL A 36 -9.66 10.96 10.45
N PRO A 37 -9.12 12.18 10.65
CA PRO A 37 -7.74 12.35 11.11
C PRO A 37 -7.66 12.06 12.62
N GLN A 38 -6.72 11.21 13.03
CA GLN A 38 -6.44 10.92 14.44
C GLN A 38 -4.95 10.69 14.66
N TYR A 39 -4.41 11.15 15.79
CA TYR A 39 -3.01 10.85 16.11
C TYR A 39 -2.89 9.46 16.74
N PRO A 40 -1.90 8.63 16.36
CA PRO A 40 -1.72 7.30 16.94
C PRO A 40 -1.66 7.31 18.47
N HIS A 41 -1.05 8.35 19.04
CA HIS A 41 -0.83 8.50 20.49
C HIS A 41 -2.01 9.14 21.24
N SER A 42 -3.08 9.57 20.56
CA SER A 42 -4.21 10.19 21.24
C SER A 42 -5.08 9.19 22.01
N LEU A 43 -5.03 7.92 21.63
CA LEU A 43 -5.85 6.83 22.18
C LEU A 43 -5.02 5.55 22.27
N THR A 44 -5.50 4.59 23.06
CA THR A 44 -4.99 3.21 23.01
C THR A 44 -5.42 2.53 21.69
N LEU A 45 -4.78 1.43 21.31
CA LEU A 45 -5.20 0.69 20.10
C LEU A 45 -6.62 0.14 20.23
N GLU A 46 -6.99 -0.29 21.43
CA GLU A 46 -8.31 -0.80 21.74
C GLU A 46 -9.37 0.29 21.57
N ASP A 47 -9.08 1.51 22.03
CA ASP A 47 -9.97 2.67 21.84
C ASP A 47 -10.03 3.11 20.37
N HIS A 48 -8.90 3.14 19.66
CA HIS A 48 -8.88 3.37 18.21
C HIS A 48 -9.77 2.36 17.48
N LEU A 49 -9.70 1.08 17.85
CA LEU A 49 -10.53 0.04 17.25
C LEU A 49 -12.02 0.27 17.50
N VAL A 50 -12.41 0.68 18.71
CA VAL A 50 -13.80 1.01 19.04
C VAL A 50 -14.26 2.20 18.20
N VAL A 51 -13.52 3.30 18.20
CA VAL A 51 -13.87 4.50 17.42
C VAL A 51 -13.99 4.18 15.93
N MET A 52 -13.06 3.40 15.37
CA MET A 52 -13.11 2.99 13.97
C MET A 52 -14.33 2.12 13.67
N LYS A 53 -14.67 1.16 14.56
CA LYS A 53 -15.86 0.31 14.39
C LYS A 53 -17.14 1.13 14.42
N ASP A 54 -17.28 2.01 15.41
CA ASP A 54 -18.44 2.88 15.57
C ASP A 54 -18.58 3.81 14.36
N THR A 55 -17.47 4.37 13.86
CA THR A 55 -17.48 5.21 12.67
C THR A 55 -17.89 4.43 11.41
N ILE A 56 -17.43 3.19 11.27
CA ILE A 56 -17.84 2.32 10.16
C ILE A 56 -19.34 1.98 10.26
N ASP A 57 -19.85 1.74 11.47
CA ASP A 57 -21.27 1.46 11.71
C ASP A 57 -22.16 2.67 11.44
N GLU A 58 -21.73 3.87 11.83
CA GLU A 58 -22.50 5.10 11.61
C GLU A 58 -22.52 5.49 10.12
N TYR A 59 -21.39 5.33 9.43
CA TYR A 59 -21.21 5.86 8.07
C TYR A 59 -21.51 4.84 6.96
N GLU A 60 -21.56 3.54 7.28
CA GLU A 60 -21.85 2.44 6.35
C GLU A 60 -21.08 2.50 5.00
N PRO A 61 -19.73 2.63 5.01
CA PRO A 61 -18.98 2.83 3.78
C PRO A 61 -18.87 1.55 2.95
N THR A 62 -18.84 1.69 1.62
CA THR A 62 -18.46 0.59 0.71
C THR A 62 -16.94 0.35 0.63
N ARG A 63 -16.14 1.33 1.04
CA ARG A 63 -14.67 1.32 1.00
C ARG A 63 -14.07 1.98 2.23
N VAL A 64 -13.07 1.37 2.83
CA VAL A 64 -12.28 1.90 3.95
C VAL A 64 -10.81 1.95 3.55
N ALA A 65 -10.17 3.10 3.77
CA ALA A 65 -8.73 3.26 3.67
C ALA A 65 -8.16 3.60 5.06
N VAL A 66 -7.03 3.00 5.42
CA VAL A 66 -6.32 3.26 6.69
C VAL A 66 -4.89 3.65 6.37
N ASP A 67 -4.54 4.90 6.69
CA ASP A 67 -3.27 5.51 6.35
C ASP A 67 -2.58 6.15 7.57
N SER A 68 -1.63 5.52 8.26
CA SER A 68 -1.01 4.23 7.97
C SER A 68 -1.04 3.28 9.16
N LEU A 69 -1.07 1.97 8.87
CA LEU A 69 -0.93 0.94 9.91
C LEU A 69 0.42 1.04 10.63
N SER A 70 1.47 1.49 9.93
CA SER A 70 2.79 1.70 10.52
C SER A 70 2.79 2.78 11.60
N ALA A 71 1.93 3.80 11.50
CA ALA A 71 1.80 4.81 12.54
C ALA A 71 1.25 4.23 13.85
N LEU A 72 0.26 3.33 13.75
CA LEU A 72 -0.32 2.61 14.88
C LEU A 72 0.64 1.56 15.45
N GLU A 73 1.39 0.86 14.59
CA GLU A 73 2.40 -0.12 15.00
C GLU A 73 3.49 0.51 15.89
N ARG A 74 4.01 1.68 15.50
CA ARG A 74 5.06 2.39 16.26
C ARG A 74 4.62 2.77 17.69
N ALA A 75 3.32 2.99 17.89
CA ALA A 75 2.76 3.40 19.17
C ALA A 75 2.33 2.21 20.05
N SER A 76 2.60 0.96 19.65
CA SER A 76 2.00 -0.22 20.28
C SER A 76 2.93 -1.43 20.37
N SER A 77 2.50 -2.45 21.13
CA SER A 77 3.19 -3.74 21.16
C SER A 77 2.85 -4.57 19.92
N VAL A 78 3.79 -5.40 19.45
CA VAL A 78 3.59 -6.31 18.30
C VAL A 78 2.34 -7.18 18.46
N ARG A 79 2.06 -7.64 19.69
CA ARG A 79 0.89 -8.47 19.97
C ARG A 79 -0.41 -7.68 19.84
N SER A 80 -0.51 -6.54 20.52
CA SER A 80 -1.70 -5.68 20.50
C SER A 80 -2.00 -5.19 19.09
N PHE A 81 -0.96 -4.78 18.36
CA PHE A 81 -1.09 -4.37 16.96
C PHE A 81 -1.62 -5.50 16.07
N ARG A 82 -1.11 -6.72 16.21
CA ARG A 82 -1.62 -7.87 15.45
C ARG A 82 -3.09 -8.15 15.78
N GLU A 83 -3.46 -8.13 17.06
CA GLU A 83 -4.85 -8.31 17.49
C GLU A 83 -5.77 -7.20 16.93
N PHE A 84 -5.30 -5.95 16.91
CA PHE A 84 -5.98 -4.81 16.28
C PHE A 84 -6.23 -5.06 14.78
N VAL A 85 -5.20 -5.40 14.01
CA VAL A 85 -5.31 -5.63 12.56
C VAL A 85 -6.27 -6.80 12.25
N ILE A 86 -6.21 -7.89 13.02
CA ILE A 86 -7.14 -9.03 12.88
C ILE A 86 -8.58 -8.56 13.09
N ASN A 87 -8.85 -7.84 14.17
CA ASN A 87 -10.20 -7.40 14.50
C ASN A 87 -10.74 -6.42 13.44
N LEU A 88 -9.95 -5.43 13.06
CA LEU A 88 -10.36 -4.45 12.05
C LEU A 88 -10.62 -5.11 10.69
N THR A 89 -9.73 -6.01 10.27
CA THR A 89 -9.90 -6.75 9.01
C THR A 89 -11.14 -7.65 9.06
N ALA A 90 -11.39 -8.33 10.18
CA ALA A 90 -12.58 -9.15 10.36
C ALA A 90 -13.87 -8.31 10.29
N THR A 91 -13.88 -7.14 10.92
CA THR A 91 -15.01 -6.20 10.83
C THR A 91 -15.27 -5.75 9.40
N ILE A 92 -14.23 -5.32 8.68
CA ILE A 92 -14.34 -4.87 7.29
C ILE A 92 -14.87 -6.01 6.40
N LYS A 93 -14.33 -7.23 6.55
CA LYS A 93 -14.77 -8.40 5.78
C LYS A 93 -16.20 -8.82 6.10
N HIS A 94 -16.59 -8.84 7.37
CA HIS A 94 -17.94 -9.21 7.79
C HIS A 94 -19.01 -8.25 7.24
N ARG A 95 -18.65 -6.98 7.04
CA ARG A 95 -19.52 -5.96 6.46
C ARG A 95 -19.40 -5.85 4.93
N GLU A 96 -18.65 -6.75 4.30
CA GLU A 96 -18.44 -6.77 2.84
C GLU A 96 -17.84 -5.47 2.29
N ILE A 97 -17.04 -4.79 3.11
CA ILE A 97 -16.39 -3.52 2.78
C ILE A 97 -15.03 -3.79 2.14
N THR A 98 -14.66 -3.05 1.09
CA THR A 98 -13.31 -3.12 0.54
C THR A 98 -12.33 -2.33 1.42
N GLY A 99 -11.34 -3.01 2.01
CA GLY A 99 -10.31 -2.40 2.84
C GLY A 99 -8.98 -2.19 2.11
N LEU A 100 -8.42 -0.98 2.19
CA LEU A 100 -7.05 -0.65 1.78
C LEU A 100 -6.25 -0.19 2.99
N PHE A 101 -5.07 -0.75 3.21
CA PHE A 101 -4.20 -0.41 4.31
C PHE A 101 -2.83 -0.02 3.77
N THR A 102 -2.26 1.08 4.24
CA THR A 102 -0.88 1.46 3.94
C THR A 102 0.04 1.01 5.07
N ALA A 103 1.24 0.56 4.70
CA ALA A 103 2.29 0.19 5.64
C ALA A 103 3.64 0.56 5.03
N ASN A 104 4.44 1.29 5.79
CA ASN A 104 5.73 1.81 5.38
C ASN A 104 6.82 0.82 5.83
N THR A 105 7.76 0.51 4.93
CA THR A 105 8.95 -0.27 5.28
C THR A 105 10.02 0.67 5.85
N PRO A 106 10.69 0.32 6.97
CA PRO A 106 11.70 1.19 7.58
C PRO A 106 12.94 1.42 6.69
N THR A 107 13.16 0.57 5.68
CA THR A 107 14.26 0.70 4.74
C THR A 107 13.78 1.10 3.34
N LEU A 108 14.40 2.15 2.80
CA LEU A 108 14.05 2.74 1.49
C LEU A 108 14.41 1.85 0.30
N THR A 109 15.54 1.15 0.39
CA THR A 109 16.10 0.33 -0.70
C THR A 109 15.82 -1.16 -0.52
N GLY A 110 15.39 -1.62 0.66
CA GLY A 110 15.02 -2.99 0.96
C GLY A 110 15.65 -3.52 2.25
N GLY A 111 15.33 -4.75 2.65
CA GLY A 111 15.90 -5.37 3.85
C GLY A 111 14.94 -5.69 4.99
N SER A 112 13.62 -5.58 4.81
CA SER A 112 12.66 -6.23 5.71
C SER A 112 11.54 -6.91 4.92
N SER A 113 11.26 -8.15 5.30
CA SER A 113 10.09 -8.93 4.89
C SER A 113 8.81 -8.11 4.91
N ILE A 114 8.02 -7.97 3.83
CA ILE A 114 6.55 -7.81 3.98
C ILE A 114 5.98 -8.93 4.89
N THR A 115 6.73 -10.03 5.03
CA THR A 115 6.48 -11.13 5.96
C THR A 115 6.83 -10.85 7.42
N GLU A 116 7.70 -9.88 7.75
CA GLU A 116 8.16 -9.65 9.13
C GLU A 116 7.08 -9.07 10.05
N GLN A 117 6.13 -8.32 9.49
CA GLN A 117 5.01 -7.77 10.27
C GLN A 117 3.85 -8.76 10.47
N HIS A 118 3.93 -9.99 9.95
CA HIS A 118 2.84 -10.99 9.94
C HIS A 118 1.51 -10.52 9.28
N ILE A 119 1.38 -9.26 8.87
CA ILE A 119 0.21 -8.68 8.18
C ILE A 119 -0.09 -9.40 6.87
N SER A 120 0.94 -9.85 6.14
CA SER A 120 0.80 -10.54 4.85
C SER A 120 -0.04 -11.83 4.90
N THR A 121 -0.17 -12.45 6.08
CA THR A 121 -1.04 -13.61 6.30
C THR A 121 -2.52 -13.24 6.41
N LEU A 122 -2.80 -12.02 6.88
CA LEU A 122 -4.13 -11.48 7.13
C LEU A 122 -4.73 -10.82 5.90
N THR A 123 -3.90 -10.35 4.97
CA THR A 123 -4.33 -9.69 3.73
C THR A 123 -4.55 -10.67 2.58
N ASP A 124 -5.52 -10.35 1.72
CA ASP A 124 -5.81 -11.14 0.53
C ASP A 124 -4.99 -10.69 -0.68
N SER A 125 -4.67 -9.38 -0.73
CA SER A 125 -3.86 -8.77 -1.78
C SER A 125 -2.73 -7.93 -1.19
N ILE A 126 -1.59 -7.89 -1.87
CA ILE A 126 -0.42 -7.11 -1.48
C ILE A 126 0.12 -6.39 -2.70
N ILE A 127 0.13 -5.06 -2.64
CA ILE A 127 0.77 -4.17 -3.61
C ILE A 127 2.04 -3.63 -2.97
N LEU A 128 3.18 -3.84 -3.62
CA LEU A 128 4.48 -3.34 -3.20
C LEU A 128 4.84 -2.13 -4.06
N LEU A 129 5.21 -1.03 -3.40
CA LEU A 129 5.85 0.14 -4.00
C LEU A 129 7.31 0.18 -3.54
N ARG A 130 8.26 0.39 -4.46
CA ARG A 130 9.69 0.51 -4.13
C ARG A 130 10.41 1.52 -4.99
N TYR A 131 11.49 2.07 -4.45
CA TYR A 131 12.48 2.76 -5.25
C TYR A 131 13.44 1.76 -5.90
N VAL A 132 13.86 2.06 -7.12
CA VAL A 132 14.82 1.30 -7.91
C VAL A 132 15.85 2.27 -8.42
N GLU A 133 17.09 2.13 -7.97
CA GLU A 133 18.21 2.85 -8.57
C GLU A 133 18.55 2.21 -9.91
N SER A 134 18.59 3.02 -10.97
CA SER A 134 18.86 2.58 -12.33
C SER A 134 19.65 3.67 -13.05
N PHE A 135 20.87 3.36 -13.48
CA PHE A 135 21.76 4.31 -14.17
C PHE A 135 21.97 5.66 -13.44
N GLY A 136 21.98 5.66 -12.11
CA GLY A 136 22.13 6.87 -11.29
C GLY A 136 20.83 7.69 -11.11
N GLU A 137 19.70 7.17 -11.59
CA GLU A 137 18.37 7.74 -11.40
C GLU A 137 17.54 6.90 -10.44
N MET A 138 16.80 7.57 -9.56
CA MET A 138 15.86 6.92 -8.65
C MET A 138 14.50 6.78 -9.34
N ARG A 139 14.21 5.56 -9.79
CA ARG A 139 12.94 5.18 -10.41
C ARG A 139 12.01 4.58 -9.36
N ARG A 140 10.71 4.48 -9.66
CA ARG A 140 9.73 3.88 -8.76
C ARG A 140 9.10 2.65 -9.43
N GLY A 141 9.06 1.53 -8.71
CA GLY A 141 8.49 0.27 -9.13
C GLY A 141 7.23 -0.08 -8.33
N ILE A 142 6.22 -0.61 -9.01
CA ILE A 142 5.00 -1.20 -8.46
C ILE A 142 4.91 -2.67 -8.84
N ALA A 143 4.54 -3.52 -7.89
CA ALA A 143 4.33 -4.94 -8.12
C ALA A 143 3.18 -5.48 -7.27
N VAL A 144 2.39 -6.41 -7.83
CA VAL A 144 1.44 -7.19 -7.04
C VAL A 144 2.16 -8.45 -6.58
N LEU A 145 2.39 -8.58 -5.27
CA LEU A 145 3.09 -9.75 -4.71
C LEU A 145 2.16 -10.94 -4.43
N LYS A 146 0.88 -10.63 -4.20
CA LYS A 146 -0.13 -11.60 -3.81
C LYS A 146 -1.49 -11.05 -4.21
N MET A 147 -2.32 -11.92 -4.77
CA MET A 147 -3.75 -11.69 -4.96
C MET A 147 -4.47 -13.02 -4.82
N ARG A 148 -5.28 -13.18 -3.77
CA ARG A 148 -6.10 -14.39 -3.60
C ARG A 148 -7.32 -14.32 -4.51
N GLY A 149 -7.64 -15.43 -5.19
CA GLY A 149 -8.84 -15.54 -6.00
C GLY A 149 -8.76 -14.91 -7.40
N SER A 150 -7.60 -14.38 -7.80
CA SER A 150 -7.39 -13.85 -9.15
C SER A 150 -5.94 -14.06 -9.60
N GLN A 151 -5.74 -14.19 -10.91
CA GLN A 151 -4.42 -13.98 -11.49
C GLN A 151 -4.06 -12.49 -11.38
N HIS A 152 -2.76 -12.19 -11.29
CA HIS A 152 -2.23 -10.84 -11.28
C HIS A 152 -0.98 -10.76 -12.16
N ASP A 153 -0.65 -9.56 -12.61
CA ASP A 153 0.57 -9.32 -13.38
C ASP A 153 1.80 -9.62 -12.52
N PRO A 154 2.67 -10.59 -12.91
CA PRO A 154 3.88 -10.90 -12.17
C PRO A 154 5.00 -9.88 -12.37
N ALA A 155 4.86 -8.93 -13.31
CA ALA A 155 5.88 -7.95 -13.62
C ALA A 155 6.00 -6.87 -12.53
N ILE A 156 7.24 -6.44 -12.28
CA ILE A 156 7.50 -5.15 -11.61
C ILE A 156 7.43 -4.07 -12.69
N ARG A 157 6.49 -3.15 -12.57
CA ARG A 157 6.30 -2.05 -13.52
C ARG A 157 6.83 -0.77 -12.95
N GLU A 158 7.35 0.10 -13.81
CA GLU A 158 7.63 1.47 -13.40
C GLU A 158 6.32 2.24 -13.16
N TYR A 159 6.35 3.21 -12.25
CA TYR A 159 5.29 4.22 -12.18
C TYR A 159 5.87 5.61 -11.96
N GLU A 160 5.15 6.61 -12.46
CA GLU A 160 5.43 8.03 -12.25
C GLU A 160 4.25 8.67 -11.53
N ILE A 161 4.50 9.80 -10.84
CA ILE A 161 3.45 10.61 -10.23
C ILE A 161 3.63 12.05 -10.70
N ASP A 162 2.61 12.60 -11.34
CA ASP A 162 2.57 13.98 -11.81
C ASP A 162 1.31 14.71 -11.30
N GLY A 163 0.93 15.82 -11.94
CA GLY A 163 -0.24 16.61 -11.55
C GLY A 163 -1.58 15.91 -11.75
N ASP A 164 -1.63 14.84 -12.56
CA ASP A 164 -2.84 14.05 -12.81
C ASP A 164 -2.87 12.75 -11.98
N GLY A 165 -1.85 12.53 -11.14
CA GLY A 165 -1.76 11.40 -10.22
C GLY A 165 -0.74 10.35 -10.67
N MET A 166 -1.03 9.08 -10.36
CA MET A 166 -0.11 7.96 -10.58
C MET A 166 -0.33 7.27 -11.93
N HIS A 167 0.75 7.12 -12.71
CA HIS A 167 0.74 6.47 -14.02
C HIS A 167 1.62 5.22 -14.01
N ILE A 168 1.06 4.05 -14.34
CA ILE A 168 1.81 2.79 -14.41
C ILE A 168 2.33 2.59 -15.83
N GLY A 169 3.64 2.47 -15.97
CA GLY A 169 4.34 2.31 -17.24
C GLY A 169 4.77 0.87 -17.55
N GLU A 170 5.90 0.78 -18.23
CA GLU A 170 6.45 -0.49 -18.74
C GLU A 170 7.11 -1.34 -17.64
N PRO A 171 7.22 -2.67 -17.85
CA PRO A 171 7.97 -3.55 -16.97
C PRO A 171 9.47 -3.19 -16.88
N LEU A 172 10.02 -3.21 -15.67
CA LEU A 172 11.46 -3.03 -15.40
C LEU A 172 12.23 -4.33 -15.72
N ARG A 173 12.49 -4.61 -17.00
CA ARG A 173 13.11 -5.89 -17.43
C ARG A 173 14.63 -5.99 -17.20
N ASN A 174 15.34 -4.86 -17.11
CA ASN A 174 16.81 -4.84 -17.08
C ASN A 174 17.42 -4.70 -15.68
N VAL A 175 16.61 -4.85 -14.63
CA VAL A 175 17.04 -4.70 -13.23
C VAL A 175 16.55 -5.92 -12.43
N HIS A 176 17.49 -6.68 -11.89
CA HIS A 176 17.21 -7.81 -10.99
C HIS A 176 17.43 -7.38 -9.54
N GLY A 177 16.93 -8.14 -8.57
CA GLY A 177 17.20 -7.84 -7.16
C GLY A 177 16.34 -6.75 -6.52
N ILE A 178 15.39 -6.17 -7.26
CA ILE A 178 14.49 -5.11 -6.77
C ILE A 178 13.75 -5.53 -5.48
N LEU A 179 13.23 -6.76 -5.44
CA LEU A 179 12.51 -7.29 -4.28
C LEU A 179 13.43 -7.49 -3.07
N TRP A 180 14.68 -7.89 -3.30
CA TRP A 180 15.69 -8.14 -2.27
C TRP A 180 16.38 -6.86 -1.79
N GLY A 181 16.19 -5.76 -2.52
CA GLY A 181 16.75 -4.46 -2.21
C GLY A 181 18.20 -4.25 -2.61
N SER A 182 18.71 -5.14 -3.46
CA SER A 182 20.04 -5.05 -4.05
C SER A 182 19.88 -5.06 -5.56
N PRO A 183 19.41 -3.95 -6.18
CA PRO A 183 19.18 -3.91 -7.61
C PRO A 183 20.51 -4.09 -8.36
N THR A 184 20.55 -5.06 -9.28
CA THR A 184 21.68 -5.28 -10.17
C THR A 184 21.22 -5.16 -11.62
N HIS A 185 21.96 -4.37 -12.38
CA HIS A 185 21.77 -4.30 -13.82
C HIS A 185 22.27 -5.59 -14.46
N VAL A 186 21.44 -6.17 -15.32
CA VAL A 186 21.86 -7.24 -16.21
C VAL A 186 22.16 -6.62 -17.55
N ASP A 187 23.35 -6.89 -18.08
CA ASP A 187 23.74 -6.49 -19.42
C ASP A 187 22.64 -6.91 -20.42
N PRO A 188 22.11 -5.99 -21.25
CA PRO A 188 21.06 -6.29 -22.22
C PRO A 188 21.36 -7.49 -23.12
N GLU A 189 22.63 -7.72 -23.48
CA GLU A 189 23.03 -8.90 -24.28
C GLU A 189 22.89 -10.22 -23.49
N LEU A 190 23.11 -10.16 -22.18
CA LEU A 190 22.99 -11.31 -21.29
C LEU A 190 21.51 -11.59 -20.96
N ALA A 191 20.69 -10.55 -20.76
CA ALA A 191 19.24 -10.67 -20.57
C ALA A 191 18.55 -11.32 -21.79
N ALA A 192 18.93 -10.89 -23.01
CA ALA A 192 18.43 -11.49 -24.25
C ALA A 192 18.82 -12.97 -24.42
N LYS A 193 19.97 -13.41 -23.88
CA LYS A 193 20.37 -14.82 -23.85
C LYS A 193 19.50 -15.64 -22.87
N PHE A 194 19.15 -15.08 -21.71
CA PHE A 194 18.27 -15.74 -20.74
C PHE A 194 16.83 -15.88 -21.25
N GLU A 195 16.28 -14.86 -21.91
CA GLU A 195 14.94 -14.94 -22.52
C GLU A 195 14.89 -16.02 -23.62
N ARG A 196 15.94 -16.12 -24.46
CA ARG A 196 16.05 -17.18 -25.48
C ARG A 196 16.22 -18.58 -24.88
N ALA A 197 16.96 -18.71 -23.77
CA ALA A 197 17.16 -19.99 -23.09
C ALA A 197 15.90 -20.49 -22.39
N GLY A 198 15.10 -19.60 -21.78
CA GLY A 198 13.82 -19.94 -21.16
C GLY A 198 12.76 -20.37 -22.17
N ALA A 199 12.69 -19.71 -23.33
CA ALA A 199 11.77 -20.09 -24.41
C ALA A 199 12.08 -21.46 -25.05
N ALA A 200 13.36 -21.88 -25.05
CA ALA A 200 13.79 -23.16 -25.59
C ALA A 200 13.54 -24.37 -24.65
N GLN A 201 13.26 -24.14 -23.37
CA GLN A 201 12.94 -25.20 -22.40
C GLN A 201 11.43 -25.40 -22.17
N ALA A 202 10.58 -24.53 -22.73
CA ALA A 202 9.13 -24.56 -22.59
C ALA A 202 8.39 -25.11 -23.82
N GLY A 203 9.11 -25.67 -24.80
CA GLY A 203 8.58 -26.36 -25.98
C GLY A 203 9.07 -27.80 -26.03
#